data_AF-A0A3R9R3S6-F1
#
_entry.id   AF-A0A3R9R3S6-F1
#
_cell.length_a   1.000
_cell.length_b   1.000
_cell.length_c   1.000
_cell.angle_alpha   90.00
_cell.angle_beta   90.00
_cell.angle_gamma   90.00
#
_symmetry.space_group_name_H-M   'P 1'
#
loop_
_entity.id
_entity.type
_entity.pdbx_description
1 polymer ?
#
loop_
_entity_poly.entity_id
_entity_poly.type
_entity_poly.pdbx_seq_one_letter_code
_entity_poly.pdbx_strand_id
1 'polypeptide(L)' 'MYGWDKKLLYVEQKFTISELREAVGLVLQRDVDPGDALNAITARKRGMSIVTLDKDWQRLSDYTVTIITL' A
#
# COMPACT_ATOMS: atom_id res chain seq x y z
N MET A 1 -33.31 -9.94 12.21
CA MET A 1 -32.81 -8.66 11.67
C MET A 1 -31.50 -8.35 12.37
N TYR A 2 -30.35 -8.65 11.76
CA TYR A 2 -29.04 -8.31 12.34
C TYR A 2 -28.61 -6.94 11.80
N GLY A 3 -28.67 -5.93 12.66
CA GLY A 3 -28.16 -4.59 12.40
C GLY A 3 -26.64 -4.60 12.40
N TRP A 4 -26.05 -4.40 11.24
CA TRP A 4 -24.62 -4.13 11.11
C TRP A 4 -24.43 -2.64 10.91
N ASP A 5 -24.35 -1.90 12.01
CA ASP A 5 -23.80 -0.55 11.99
C ASP A 5 -22.26 -0.71 11.90
N LYS A 6 -21.77 -1.06 10.70
CA LYS A 6 -20.33 -1.15 10.43
C LYS A 6 -19.78 0.26 10.42
N LYS A 7 -19.38 0.73 11.59
CA LYS A 7 -18.47 1.87 11.73
C LYS A 7 -17.17 1.49 11.01
N LEU A 8 -17.05 1.87 9.74
CA LEU A 8 -15.85 1.65 8.95
C LEU A 8 -14.71 2.39 9.65
N LEU A 9 -13.76 1.62 10.20
CA LEU A 9 -12.50 2.13 10.71
C LEU A 9 -11.66 2.55 9.52
N TYR A 10 -11.84 3.78 9.08
CA TYR A 10 -10.95 4.39 8.09
C TYR A 10 -9.68 4.86 8.79
N VAL A 11 -8.53 4.35 8.34
CA VAL A 11 -7.23 4.86 8.75
C VAL A 11 -6.76 5.82 7.68
N GLU A 12 -6.68 7.11 8.02
CA GLU A 12 -6.09 8.10 7.12
C GLU A 12 -4.57 7.89 7.01
N GLN A 13 -4.07 7.77 5.78
CA GLN A 13 -2.64 7.55 5.49
C GLN A 13 -1.82 8.86 5.55
N LYS A 14 -2.47 10.02 5.39
CA LYS A 14 -1.88 11.38 5.44
C LYS A 14 -0.62 11.53 4.58
N PHE A 15 -0.80 11.46 3.27
CA PHE A 15 0.28 11.66 2.30
C PHE A 15 0.56 13.14 2.05
N THR A 16 1.84 13.44 1.89
CA THR A 16 2.37 14.67 1.30
C THR A 16 2.25 14.62 -0.23
N ILE A 17 2.34 15.79 -0.87
CA ILE A 17 2.34 15.87 -2.35
C ILE A 17 3.53 15.09 -2.95
N SER A 18 4.69 15.10 -2.30
CA SER A 18 5.86 14.33 -2.74
C SER A 18 5.62 12.83 -2.68
N GLU A 19 4.96 12.33 -1.63
CA GLU A 19 4.58 10.93 -1.51
C GLU A 19 3.55 10.53 -2.57
N LEU A 20 2.58 11.41 -2.89
CA LEU A 20 1.65 11.15 -3.99
C LEU A 20 2.35 11.09 -5.35
N ARG A 21 3.31 11.98 -5.60
CA ARG A 21 4.12 11.95 -6.83
C ARG A 21 4.94 10.67 -6.94
N GLU A 22 5.52 10.23 -5.83
CA GLU A 22 6.22 8.97 -5.76
C GLU A 22 5.30 7.78 -6.06
N ALA A 23 4.09 7.77 -5.51
CA ALA A 23 3.09 6.72 -5.77
C ALA A 23 2.76 6.63 -7.26
N VAL A 24 2.54 7.78 -7.91
CA VAL A 24 2.33 7.86 -9.36
C VAL A 24 3.53 7.31 -10.11
N GLY A 25 4.76 7.60 -9.65
CA GLY A 25 5.98 7.03 -10.21
C GLY A 25 5.98 5.50 -10.15
N LEU A 26 5.62 4.92 -9.00
CA LEU A 26 5.52 3.46 -8.84
C LEU A 26 4.48 2.85 -9.80
N VAL A 27 3.29 3.44 -9.89
CA VAL A 27 2.23 2.98 -10.81
C VAL A 27 2.74 2.98 -12.26
N LEU A 28 3.32 4.08 -12.72
CA LEU A 28 3.73 4.22 -14.11
C LEU A 28 4.98 3.40 -14.47
N GLN A 29 5.93 3.26 -13.56
CA GLN A 29 7.21 2.61 -13.83
C GLN A 29 7.19 1.11 -13.56
N ARG A 30 6.33 0.66 -12.65
CA ARG A 30 6.30 -0.73 -12.16
C ARG A 30 4.99 -1.43 -12.46
N ASP A 31 4.05 -0.74 -13.10
CA ASP A 31 2.76 -1.31 -13.52
C ASP A 31 2.01 -1.95 -12.34
N VAL A 32 2.02 -1.28 -11.18
CA VAL A 32 1.27 -1.70 -9.99
C VAL A 32 0.00 -0.87 -9.86
N ASP A 33 -1.02 -1.40 -9.20
CA ASP A 33 -2.23 -0.62 -8.98
C ASP A 33 -1.97 0.55 -8.01
N PRO A 34 -2.77 1.64 -8.08
CA PRO A 34 -2.58 2.80 -7.22
C PRO A 34 -2.69 2.48 -5.71
N GLY A 35 -3.50 1.51 -5.32
CA GLY A 35 -3.65 1.08 -3.93
C GLY A 35 -2.36 0.46 -3.40
N ASP A 36 -1.75 -0.45 -4.15
CA ASP A 36 -0.46 -1.07 -3.78
C ASP A 36 0.67 -0.05 -3.71
N ALA A 37 0.74 0.89 -4.65
CA ALA A 37 1.72 1.98 -4.61
C ALA A 37 1.60 2.83 -3.33
N LEU A 38 0.37 3.20 -2.94
CA LEU A 38 0.12 3.97 -1.73
C LEU A 38 0.37 3.16 -0.45
N ASN A 39 0.01 1.87 -0.46
CA ASN A 39 0.27 0.97 0.65
C ASN A 39 1.78 0.71 0.84
N ALA A 40 2.55 0.59 -0.24
CA ALA A 40 4.00 0.46 -0.19
C ALA A 40 4.65 1.70 0.45
N ILE A 41 4.25 2.91 0.06
CA ILE A 41 4.72 4.15 0.69
C ILE A 41 4.34 4.18 2.17
N THR A 42 3.10 3.83 2.52
CA THR A 42 2.64 3.78 3.91
C THR A 42 3.47 2.81 4.73
N ALA A 43 3.71 1.61 4.20
CA ALA A 43 4.50 0.57 4.85
C ALA A 43 5.94 1.05 5.08
N ARG A 44 6.58 1.65 4.06
CA ARG A 44 7.92 2.21 4.19
C ARG A 44 7.98 3.32 5.24
N LYS A 45 7.05 4.27 5.18
CA LYS A 45 6.95 5.41 6.11
C LYS A 45 6.81 4.97 7.56
N ARG A 46 6.11 3.84 7.80
CA ARG A 46 5.80 3.33 9.14
C ARG A 46 6.69 2.15 9.56
N GLY A 47 7.65 1.72 8.75
CA GLY A 47 8.46 0.54 9.02
C GLY A 47 7.64 -0.75 9.13
N MET A 48 6.53 -0.86 8.38
CA MET A 48 5.65 -2.02 8.40
C MET A 48 6.03 -3.02 7.31
N SER A 49 5.74 -4.30 7.58
CA SER A 49 5.77 -5.35 6.55
C SER A 49 4.42 -5.44 5.83
N ILE A 50 4.44 -5.91 4.59
CA ILE A 50 3.25 -6.22 3.82
C ILE A 50 3.07 -7.73 3.83
N VAL A 51 1.88 -8.19 4.23
CA VAL A 51 1.49 -9.59 4.17
C VAL A 51 0.38 -9.70 3.13
N THR A 52 0.58 -10.48 2.07
CA THR A 52 -0.32 -10.50 0.91
C THR A 52 -0.32 -11.85 0.21
N LEU A 53 -1.40 -12.15 -0.51
CA LEU A 53 -1.47 -13.24 -1.50
C LEU A 53 -1.22 -12.73 -2.92
N ASP A 54 -1.15 -11.41 -3.09
CA ASP A 54 -0.98 -10.76 -4.37
C ASP A 54 0.49 -10.82 -4.81
N LYS A 55 0.70 -11.37 -6.01
CA LYS A 55 2.03 -11.55 -6.60
C LYS A 55 2.56 -10.27 -7.26
N ASP A 56 1.72 -9.27 -7.53
CA ASP A 56 2.15 -8.02 -8.14
C ASP A 56 3.09 -7.22 -7.22
N TRP A 57 3.04 -7.50 -5.91
CA TRP A 57 4.01 -7.04 -4.91
C TRP A 57 5.46 -7.45 -5.20
N GLN A 58 5.70 -8.47 -6.03
CA GLN A 58 7.05 -8.81 -6.49
C GLN A 58 7.70 -7.65 -7.28
N ARG A 59 6.91 -6.80 -7.95
CA ARG A 59 7.41 -5.60 -8.66
C ARG A 59 7.86 -4.49 -7.70
N LEU A 60 7.58 -4.65 -6.41
CA LEU A 60 7.93 -3.73 -5.33
C LEU A 60 8.95 -4.33 -4.34
N SER A 61 9.56 -5.49 -4.63
CA SER A 61 10.40 -6.21 -3.68
C SER A 61 11.71 -5.50 -3.29
N ASP A 62 12.21 -4.61 -4.14
CA ASP A 62 13.38 -3.75 -3.90
C ASP A 62 13.01 -2.44 -3.19
N TYR A 63 11.73 -2.11 -3.14
CA TYR A 63 11.23 -1.05 -2.28
C TYR A 63 11.43 -1.53 -0.84
N THR A 64 12.00 -0.70 0.04
CA THR A 64 12.67 -1.09 1.30
C THR A 64 11.78 -1.69 2.41
N VAL A 65 10.68 -2.35 2.06
CA VAL A 65 9.68 -2.97 2.91
C VAL A 65 9.79 -4.49 2.81
N THR A 66 9.61 -5.19 3.93
CA THR A 66 9.53 -6.65 3.92
C THR A 66 8.17 -7.08 3.36
N ILE A 67 8.19 -7.95 2.36
CA ILE A 67 6.99 -8.55 1.77
C ILE A 67 6.94 -10.02 2.17
N ILE A 68 5.83 -10.44 2.78
CA ILE A 68 5.56 -11.81 3.20
C ILE A 68 4.41 -12.32 2.34
N THR A 69 4.72 -13.19 1.40
CA THR A 69 3.71 -13.87 0.58
C THR A 69 3.21 -15.12 1.32
N LEU A 70 1.89 -15.24 1.47
CA LEU A 70 1.22 -16.38 2.11
C LEU A 70 0.97 -17.56 1.17
#